data_AF-A0A7W4FMD7-F1
#
_entry.id   AF-A0A7W4FMD7-F1
#
_cell.length_a   1.000
_cell.length_b   1.000
_cell.length_c   1.000
_cell.angle_alpha   90.00
_cell.angle_beta   90.00
_cell.angle_gamma   90.00
#
_symmetry.space_group_name_H-M   'P 1'
#
loop_
_entity.id
_entity.type
_entity.pdbx_description
1 polymer ?
#
loop_
_entity_poly.entity_id
_entity_poly.type
_entity_poly.pdbx_seq_one_letter_code
_entity_poly.pdbx_strand_id
1 'polypeptide(L)'
;MESWNRESLLHYAQYKQSEKDISKLDRAISSITETQMLCSYHYRTLHALLDEHMRNNPTESSLFRSRFSVNTEVNNKDFEFTLACRANIIAIVRTLHSCSDIVGFVIYLGLCLNHNDSTWITPSRVSLYNVKEKLKKFPESLELLSLLGQLTNNSDYKHLCRLSNQTKHSIIVRAQSHFNLKEKDKERYQFIFEEVETEPGGTEKFSETNAIPFIENEFKRQNDIVINILHCLDKLVSVAI
;
A
#
# COMPACT_ATOMS: atom_id res chain seq x y z
N MET A 1 0.26 -15.79 -15.40
CA MET A 1 -0.61 -14.73 -14.88
C MET A 1 -1.36 -14.17 -16.07
N GLU A 2 -2.67 -14.38 -16.15
CA GLU A 2 -3.49 -13.80 -17.21
C GLU A 2 -3.50 -12.27 -17.06
N SER A 3 -3.05 -11.56 -18.09
CA SER A 3 -3.07 -10.09 -18.12
C SER A 3 -4.51 -9.62 -18.33
N TRP A 4 -4.99 -8.72 -17.47
CA TRP A 4 -6.28 -8.04 -17.68
C TRP A 4 -6.24 -7.13 -18.92
N ASN A 5 -7.36 -6.95 -19.62
CA ASN A 5 -7.40 -6.15 -20.83
C ASN A 5 -7.69 -4.66 -20.54
N ARG A 6 -6.63 -3.85 -20.51
CA ARG A 6 -6.73 -2.39 -20.38
C ARG A 6 -7.56 -1.75 -21.49
N GLU A 7 -7.48 -2.27 -22.71
CA GLU A 7 -8.10 -1.66 -23.87
C GLU A 7 -9.62 -1.69 -23.80
N SER A 8 -10.23 -2.75 -23.25
CA SER A 8 -11.69 -2.82 -23.07
C SER A 8 -12.20 -1.68 -22.21
N LEU A 9 -11.51 -1.38 -21.10
CA LEU A 9 -11.90 -0.33 -20.16
C LEU A 9 -11.75 1.06 -20.78
N LEU A 10 -10.66 1.30 -21.51
CA LEU A 10 -10.45 2.57 -22.21
C LEU A 10 -11.45 2.76 -23.35
N HIS A 11 -11.72 1.71 -24.13
CA HIS A 11 -12.69 1.72 -25.22
C HIS A 11 -14.10 1.99 -24.69
N TYR A 12 -14.52 1.33 -23.61
CA TYR A 12 -15.79 1.61 -22.96
C TYR A 12 -15.89 3.07 -22.48
N ALA A 13 -14.83 3.60 -21.86
CA ALA A 13 -14.77 4.99 -21.41
C ALA A 13 -14.83 5.99 -22.58
N GLN A 14 -14.22 5.68 -23.73
CA GLN A 14 -14.21 6.53 -24.93
C GLN A 14 -15.62 6.87 -25.45
N TYR A 15 -16.58 5.95 -25.34
CA TYR A 15 -17.94 6.22 -25.78
C TYR A 15 -18.74 7.13 -24.86
N LYS A 16 -18.32 7.30 -23.61
CA LYS A 16 -19.13 7.93 -22.55
C LYS A 16 -18.48 9.14 -21.91
N GLN A 17 -17.19 9.39 -22.16
CA GLN A 17 -16.41 10.39 -21.43
C GLN A 17 -15.69 11.37 -22.33
N SER A 18 -15.28 12.49 -21.74
CA SER A 18 -14.39 13.45 -22.38
C SER A 18 -12.98 12.90 -22.55
N GLU A 19 -12.24 13.36 -23.57
CA GLU A 19 -10.82 13.05 -23.77
C GLU A 19 -9.98 13.32 -22.51
N LYS A 20 -10.33 14.39 -21.78
CA LYS A 20 -9.69 14.76 -20.51
C LYS A 20 -9.88 13.67 -19.44
N ASP A 21 -11.06 13.07 -19.33
CA ASP A 21 -11.32 12.04 -18.32
C ASP A 21 -10.72 10.69 -18.71
N ILE A 22 -10.69 10.38 -20.01
CA ILE A 22 -9.97 9.21 -20.55
C ILE A 22 -8.48 9.32 -20.24
N SER A 23 -7.86 10.48 -20.45
CA SER A 23 -6.46 10.72 -20.09
C SER A 23 -6.19 10.55 -18.59
N LYS A 24 -7.12 10.96 -17.71
CA LYS A 24 -7.00 10.73 -16.27
C LYS A 24 -7.11 9.25 -15.91
N LEU A 25 -8.06 8.53 -16.52
CA LEU A 25 -8.23 7.09 -16.33
C LEU A 25 -6.96 6.34 -16.75
N ASP A 26 -6.43 6.69 -17.93
CA ASP A 26 -5.23 6.07 -18.49
C ASP A 26 -3.99 6.23 -17.58
N ARG A 27 -3.82 7.45 -17.06
CA ARG A 27 -2.78 7.75 -16.05
C ARG A 27 -3.01 6.98 -14.76
N ALA A 28 -4.25 6.91 -14.27
CA ALA A 28 -4.58 6.21 -13.02
C ALA A 28 -4.32 4.70 -13.14
N ILE A 29 -4.66 4.09 -14.28
CA ILE A 29 -4.34 2.70 -14.58
C ILE A 29 -2.81 2.49 -14.56
N SER A 30 -2.06 3.36 -15.24
CA SER A 30 -0.60 3.28 -15.26
C SER A 30 0.01 3.43 -13.87
N SER A 31 -0.58 4.27 -13.02
CA SER A 31 -0.15 4.46 -11.63
C SER A 31 -0.34 3.22 -10.75
N ILE A 32 -1.28 2.31 -11.06
CA ILE A 32 -1.38 1.02 -10.35
C ILE A 32 -0.12 0.19 -10.58
N THR A 33 0.34 0.06 -11.83
CA THR A 33 1.58 -0.68 -12.12
C THR A 33 2.79 0.04 -11.51
N GLU A 34 2.81 1.37 -11.56
CA GLU A 34 3.88 2.18 -10.96
C GLU A 34 3.98 1.98 -9.45
N THR A 35 2.86 1.95 -8.72
CA THR A 35 2.89 1.70 -7.26
C THR A 35 3.45 0.33 -6.94
N GLN A 36 3.13 -0.70 -7.73
CA GLN A 36 3.70 -2.05 -7.58
C GLN A 36 5.22 -2.06 -7.78
N MET A 37 5.69 -1.34 -8.82
CA MET A 37 7.12 -1.19 -9.10
C MET A 37 7.85 -0.44 -7.98
N LEU A 38 7.27 0.65 -7.48
CA LEU A 38 7.83 1.44 -6.37
C LEU A 38 7.92 0.63 -5.08
N CYS A 39 6.87 -0.12 -4.72
CA CYS A 39 6.92 -1.04 -3.57
C CYS A 39 8.04 -2.06 -3.73
N SER A 40 8.15 -2.69 -4.91
CA SER A 40 9.20 -3.68 -5.21
C SER A 40 10.60 -3.07 -5.16
N TYR A 41 10.77 -1.82 -5.60
CA TYR A 41 12.02 -1.09 -5.53
C TYR A 41 12.46 -0.84 -4.07
N HIS A 42 11.55 -0.29 -3.25
CA HIS A 42 11.86 0.00 -1.85
C HIS A 42 12.06 -1.26 -1.03
N TYR A 43 11.32 -2.33 -1.31
CA TYR A 43 11.50 -3.62 -0.64
C TYR A 43 12.88 -4.22 -0.95
N ARG A 44 13.31 -4.22 -2.21
CA ARG A 44 14.67 -4.68 -2.59
C ARG A 44 15.77 -3.82 -1.95
N THR A 45 15.58 -2.50 -1.95
CA THR A 45 16.52 -1.57 -1.30
C THR A 45 16.63 -1.85 0.20
N LEU A 46 15.50 -2.07 0.87
CA LEU A 46 15.47 -2.40 2.30
C LEU A 46 16.25 -3.70 2.60
N HIS A 47 16.03 -4.77 1.82
CA HIS A 47 16.77 -6.02 1.99
C HIS A 47 18.26 -5.83 1.71
N ALA A 48 18.63 -5.10 0.66
CA ALA A 48 20.04 -4.81 0.37
C ALA A 48 20.74 -4.08 1.52
N LEU A 49 20.06 -3.12 2.15
CA LEU A 49 20.58 -2.40 3.34
C LEU A 49 20.77 -3.36 4.52
N LEU A 50 19.79 -4.24 4.79
CA LEU A 50 19.88 -5.24 5.85
C LEU A 50 21.06 -6.19 5.61
N ASP A 51 21.17 -6.73 4.39
CA ASP A 51 22.23 -7.66 4.01
C ASP A 51 23.62 -7.00 4.09
N GLU A 52 23.75 -5.75 3.66
CA GLU A 52 25.00 -4.98 3.82
C GLU A 52 25.34 -4.76 5.30
N HIS A 53 24.38 -4.33 6.12
CA HIS A 53 24.61 -4.09 7.53
C HIS A 53 25.00 -5.37 8.29
N MET A 54 24.36 -6.50 7.99
CA MET A 54 24.66 -7.80 8.58
C MET A 54 26.02 -8.33 8.14
N ARG A 55 26.42 -8.13 6.86
CA ARG A 55 27.78 -8.49 6.39
C ARG A 55 28.87 -7.68 7.10
N ASN A 56 28.61 -6.41 7.37
CA ASN A 56 29.53 -5.55 8.11
C ASN A 56 29.55 -5.85 9.61
N ASN A 57 28.54 -6.56 10.12
CA ASN A 57 28.39 -6.91 11.53
C ASN A 57 27.99 -8.39 11.70
N PRO A 58 28.87 -9.34 11.33
CA PRO A 58 28.51 -10.76 11.21
C PRO A 58 28.27 -11.47 12.55
N THR A 59 28.63 -10.86 13.68
CA THR A 59 28.50 -11.43 15.03
C THR A 59 27.59 -10.60 15.92
N GLU A 60 27.04 -11.22 16.96
CA GLU A 60 26.28 -10.52 18.01
C GLU A 60 27.10 -9.40 18.64
N SER A 61 28.37 -9.67 18.93
CA SER A 61 29.27 -8.69 19.53
C SER A 61 29.57 -7.52 18.58
N SER A 62 29.66 -7.73 17.26
CA SER A 62 29.82 -6.63 16.31
C SER A 62 28.57 -5.78 16.19
N LEU A 63 27.38 -6.37 16.16
CA LEU A 63 26.11 -5.62 16.13
C LEU A 63 25.93 -4.81 17.42
N PHE A 64 26.19 -5.42 18.57
CA PHE A 64 26.14 -4.74 19.87
C PHE A 64 27.11 -3.55 19.89
N ARG A 65 28.35 -3.74 19.39
CA ARG A 65 29.32 -2.65 19.27
C ARG A 65 28.85 -1.58 18.30
N SER A 66 28.26 -1.92 17.15
CA SER A 66 27.71 -0.94 16.21
C SER A 66 26.67 -0.04 16.88
N ARG A 67 25.77 -0.63 17.66
CA ARG A 67 24.62 0.07 18.24
C ARG A 67 24.93 0.87 19.51
N PHE A 68 25.81 0.35 20.34
CA PHE A 68 26.13 0.89 21.67
C PHE A 68 27.56 1.43 21.77
N SER A 69 28.17 1.75 20.63
CA SER A 69 29.50 2.32 20.59
C SER A 69 29.54 3.69 21.27
N VAL A 70 30.67 4.01 21.91
CA VAL A 70 30.98 5.39 22.36
C VAL A 70 31.65 6.20 21.26
N ASN A 71 32.11 5.56 20.19
CA ASN A 71 32.64 6.21 19.00
C ASN A 71 31.49 6.78 18.15
N THR A 72 31.50 8.11 17.99
CA THR A 72 30.52 8.89 17.24
C THR A 72 30.37 8.47 15.78
N GLU A 73 31.47 8.13 15.10
CA GLU A 73 31.41 7.71 13.69
C GLU A 73 30.66 6.40 13.50
N VAL A 74 30.88 5.45 14.42
CA VAL A 74 30.18 4.15 14.42
C VAL A 74 28.69 4.35 14.68
N ASN A 75 28.34 5.18 15.68
CA ASN A 75 26.94 5.50 15.98
C ASN A 75 26.25 6.23 14.83
N ASN A 76 26.96 7.14 14.14
CA ASN A 76 26.41 7.83 12.98
C ASN A 76 26.10 6.85 11.84
N LYS A 77 26.97 5.87 11.57
CA LYS A 77 26.71 4.84 10.55
C LYS A 77 25.48 3.98 10.90
N ASP A 78 25.34 3.59 12.16
CA ASP A 78 24.19 2.81 12.63
C ASP A 78 22.88 3.60 12.57
N PHE A 79 22.94 4.90 12.89
CA PHE A 79 21.84 5.84 12.75
C PHE A 79 21.41 6.01 11.29
N GLU A 80 22.36 6.28 10.38
CA GLU A 80 22.08 6.44 8.94
C GLU A 80 21.47 5.16 8.35
N PHE A 81 21.99 3.99 8.71
CA PHE A 81 21.39 2.71 8.33
C PHE A 81 19.96 2.56 8.83
N THR A 82 19.70 2.83 10.13
CA THR A 82 18.36 2.76 10.72
C THR A 82 17.41 3.75 10.03
N LEU A 83 17.87 4.96 9.72
CA LEU A 83 17.11 5.99 9.04
C LEU A 83 16.75 5.56 7.61
N ALA A 84 17.73 5.04 6.86
CA ALA A 84 17.52 4.54 5.50
C ALA A 84 16.50 3.40 5.43
N CYS A 85 16.56 2.45 6.38
CA CYS A 85 15.58 1.38 6.47
C CYS A 85 14.17 1.92 6.76
N ARG A 86 14.05 2.83 7.74
CA ARG A 86 12.77 3.49 8.08
C ARG A 86 12.18 4.25 6.91
N ALA A 87 13.02 4.97 6.15
CA ALA A 87 12.58 5.70 4.96
C ALA A 87 11.96 4.76 3.92
N ASN A 88 12.60 3.61 3.64
CA ASN A 88 12.05 2.61 2.73
C ASN A 88 10.75 1.99 3.26
N ILE A 89 10.68 1.65 4.55
CA ILE A 89 9.47 1.11 5.20
C ILE A 89 8.29 2.08 5.06
N ILE A 90 8.49 3.36 5.37
CA ILE A 90 7.45 4.39 5.27
C ILE A 90 7.04 4.60 3.81
N ALA A 91 7.99 4.60 2.88
CA ALA A 91 7.70 4.71 1.46
C ALA A 91 6.78 3.57 1.01
N ILE A 92 7.07 2.32 1.38
CA ILE A 92 6.23 1.17 1.02
C ILE A 92 4.84 1.29 1.65
N VAL A 93 4.73 1.63 2.94
CA VAL A 93 3.44 1.82 3.62
C VAL A 93 2.56 2.84 2.88
N ARG A 94 3.14 3.98 2.50
CA ARG A 94 2.40 5.02 1.77
C ARG A 94 2.03 4.59 0.36
N THR A 95 2.94 3.93 -0.34
CA THR A 95 2.68 3.44 -1.69
C THR A 95 1.58 2.39 -1.70
N LEU A 96 1.62 1.40 -0.80
CA LEU A 96 0.54 0.42 -0.62
C LEU A 96 -0.80 1.10 -0.32
N HIS A 97 -0.83 2.04 0.62
CA HIS A 97 -2.06 2.77 0.94
C HIS A 97 -2.61 3.55 -0.28
N SER A 98 -1.74 4.18 -1.06
CA SER A 98 -2.16 4.93 -2.23
C SER A 98 -2.74 4.03 -3.34
N CYS A 99 -2.35 2.76 -3.40
CA CYS A 99 -2.85 1.81 -4.40
C CYS A 99 -4.38 1.65 -4.32
N SER A 100 -4.94 1.49 -3.12
CA SER A 100 -6.39 1.40 -2.93
C SER A 100 -7.14 2.68 -3.33
N ASP A 101 -6.56 3.85 -3.11
CA ASP A 101 -7.15 5.13 -3.53
C ASP A 101 -7.18 5.25 -5.05
N ILE A 102 -6.07 4.86 -5.71
CA ILE A 102 -5.96 4.83 -7.17
C ILE A 102 -6.96 3.85 -7.76
N VAL A 103 -7.11 2.64 -7.19
CA VAL A 103 -8.12 1.66 -7.61
C VAL A 103 -9.52 2.24 -7.53
N GLY A 104 -9.85 2.94 -6.44
CA GLY A 104 -11.13 3.64 -6.31
C GLY A 104 -11.35 4.64 -7.45
N PHE A 105 -10.32 5.41 -7.81
CA PHE A 105 -10.38 6.38 -8.89
C PHE A 105 -10.50 5.72 -10.28
N VAL A 106 -9.79 4.60 -10.52
CA VAL A 106 -9.91 3.80 -11.75
C VAL A 106 -11.33 3.24 -11.89
N ILE A 107 -11.95 2.75 -10.82
CA ILE A 107 -13.34 2.30 -10.86
C ILE A 107 -14.30 3.45 -11.15
N TYR A 108 -14.09 4.60 -10.47
CA TYR A 108 -14.95 5.77 -10.60
C TYR A 108 -15.00 6.29 -12.04
N LEU A 109 -13.83 6.44 -12.66
CA LEU A 109 -13.75 6.84 -14.06
C LEU A 109 -14.09 5.67 -14.98
N GLY A 110 -13.54 4.48 -14.78
CA GLY A 110 -13.73 3.32 -15.66
C GLY A 110 -15.20 2.95 -15.88
N LEU A 111 -16.03 3.04 -14.84
CA LEU A 111 -17.48 2.80 -14.94
C LEU A 111 -18.29 4.05 -15.28
N CYS A 112 -17.64 5.16 -15.62
CA CYS A 112 -18.25 6.44 -15.98
C CYS A 112 -19.16 7.02 -14.88
N LEU A 113 -18.88 6.73 -13.60
CA LEU A 113 -19.70 7.16 -12.47
C LEU A 113 -19.72 8.69 -12.31
N ASN A 114 -18.72 9.36 -12.86
CA ASN A 114 -18.60 10.82 -12.92
C ASN A 114 -19.62 11.50 -13.85
N HIS A 115 -20.33 10.76 -14.70
CA HIS A 115 -21.30 11.31 -15.65
C HIS A 115 -22.77 11.02 -15.28
N ASN A 116 -23.02 10.29 -14.20
CA ASN A 116 -24.37 10.00 -13.72
C ASN A 116 -24.61 10.72 -12.39
N ASP A 117 -25.63 11.58 -12.35
CA ASP A 117 -25.97 12.41 -11.19
C ASP A 117 -26.17 11.58 -9.91
N SER A 118 -26.70 10.37 -10.03
CA SER A 118 -26.94 9.49 -8.88
C SER A 118 -25.64 8.91 -8.29
N THR A 119 -24.58 8.83 -9.09
CA THR A 119 -23.27 8.26 -8.75
C THR A 119 -22.16 9.29 -8.65
N TRP A 120 -22.43 10.54 -9.05
CA TRP A 120 -21.44 11.59 -9.04
C TRP A 120 -20.89 11.81 -7.63
N ILE A 121 -19.57 12.00 -7.58
CA ILE A 121 -18.80 12.33 -6.39
C ILE A 121 -18.01 13.60 -6.72
N THR A 122 -18.05 14.57 -5.81
CA THR A 122 -17.20 15.76 -5.93
C THR A 122 -15.73 15.36 -6.07
N PRO A 123 -14.95 15.93 -7.00
CA PRO A 123 -13.58 15.46 -7.27
C PRO A 123 -12.67 15.36 -6.04
N SER A 124 -12.78 16.29 -5.08
CA SER A 124 -12.01 16.28 -3.83
C SER A 124 -12.43 15.20 -2.82
N ARG A 125 -13.54 14.51 -3.09
CA ARG A 125 -14.12 13.46 -2.24
C ARG A 125 -14.07 12.09 -2.90
N VAL A 126 -13.45 11.95 -4.08
CA VAL A 126 -13.30 10.62 -4.68
C VAL A 126 -12.36 9.80 -3.80
N SER A 127 -12.91 8.73 -3.23
CA SER A 127 -12.21 7.77 -2.38
C SER A 127 -12.82 6.40 -2.60
N LEU A 128 -12.06 5.35 -2.30
CA LEU A 128 -12.56 3.98 -2.45
C LEU A 128 -13.85 3.75 -1.64
N TYR A 129 -13.94 4.34 -0.44
CA TYR A 129 -15.15 4.30 0.37
C TYR A 129 -16.36 4.88 -0.36
N ASN A 130 -16.25 6.11 -0.88
CA ASN A 130 -17.37 6.77 -1.55
C ASN A 130 -17.76 6.02 -2.83
N VAL A 131 -16.78 5.47 -3.55
CA VAL A 131 -17.02 4.64 -4.75
C VAL A 131 -17.80 3.38 -4.39
N LYS A 132 -17.43 2.66 -3.32
CA LYS A 132 -18.19 1.49 -2.83
C LYS A 132 -19.64 1.86 -2.53
N GLU A 133 -19.90 2.98 -1.86
CA GLU A 133 -21.27 3.42 -1.57
C GLU A 133 -22.09 3.71 -2.83
N LYS A 134 -21.46 4.21 -3.90
CA LYS A 134 -22.15 4.39 -5.19
C LYS A 134 -22.41 3.07 -5.90
N LEU A 135 -21.46 2.13 -5.85
CA LEU A 135 -21.60 0.81 -6.48
C LEU A 135 -22.72 -0.04 -5.88
N LYS A 136 -23.08 0.14 -4.61
CA LYS A 136 -24.21 -0.56 -3.97
C LYS A 136 -25.56 -0.34 -4.67
N LYS A 137 -25.67 0.69 -5.52
CA LYS A 137 -26.88 0.98 -6.31
C LYS A 137 -27.02 0.09 -7.55
N PHE A 138 -25.98 -0.65 -7.92
CA PHE A 138 -25.88 -1.44 -9.14
C PHE A 138 -25.78 -2.93 -8.81
N PRO A 139 -26.84 -3.73 -9.04
CA PRO A 139 -26.82 -5.18 -8.81
C PRO A 139 -25.69 -5.90 -9.55
N GLU A 140 -25.32 -5.43 -10.74
CA GLU A 140 -24.22 -5.96 -11.54
C GLU A 140 -22.85 -5.82 -10.85
N SER A 141 -22.72 -4.90 -9.88
CA SER A 141 -21.47 -4.62 -9.17
C SER A 141 -21.22 -5.52 -7.95
N LEU A 142 -22.05 -6.55 -7.70
CA LEU A 142 -21.92 -7.41 -6.50
C LEU A 142 -20.56 -8.11 -6.39
N GLU A 143 -20.04 -8.63 -7.51
CA GLU A 143 -18.73 -9.28 -7.56
C GLU A 143 -17.62 -8.28 -7.23
N LEU A 144 -17.65 -7.09 -7.85
CA LEU A 144 -16.72 -6.00 -7.59
C LEU A 144 -16.78 -5.54 -6.12
N LEU A 145 -17.98 -5.36 -5.57
CA LEU A 145 -18.18 -5.00 -4.16
C LEU A 145 -17.59 -6.02 -3.20
N SER A 146 -17.69 -7.32 -3.52
CA SER A 146 -17.07 -8.40 -2.74
C SER A 146 -15.54 -8.27 -2.73
N LEU A 147 -14.92 -8.08 -3.90
CA LEU A 147 -13.47 -7.88 -4.03
C LEU A 147 -12.98 -6.62 -3.29
N LEU A 148 -13.73 -5.51 -3.41
CA LEU A 148 -13.46 -4.29 -2.65
C LEU A 148 -13.62 -4.50 -1.14
N GLY A 149 -14.55 -5.36 -0.73
CA GLY A 149 -14.69 -5.80 0.66
C GLY A 149 -13.47 -6.58 1.14
N GLN A 150 -12.99 -7.54 0.35
CA GLN A 150 -11.78 -8.31 0.65
C GLN A 150 -10.54 -7.40 0.75
N LEU A 151 -10.45 -6.38 -0.11
CA LEU A 151 -9.37 -5.39 -0.04
C LEU A 151 -9.42 -4.64 1.29
N THR A 152 -10.58 -4.08 1.66
CA THR A 152 -10.68 -3.09 2.76
C THR A 152 -11.01 -3.63 4.14
N ASN A 153 -11.64 -4.80 4.25
CA ASN A 153 -12.13 -5.32 5.53
C ASN A 153 -11.07 -6.14 6.28
N ASN A 154 -9.94 -6.43 5.63
CA ASN A 154 -8.81 -7.12 6.23
C ASN A 154 -8.16 -6.28 7.36
N SER A 155 -7.75 -6.93 8.44
CA SER A 155 -7.12 -6.27 9.60
C SER A 155 -5.83 -5.55 9.24
N ASP A 156 -4.99 -6.16 8.41
CA ASP A 156 -3.68 -5.63 8.04
C ASP A 156 -3.83 -4.41 7.13
N TYR A 157 -4.82 -4.43 6.24
CA TYR A 157 -5.19 -3.24 5.46
C TYR A 157 -5.64 -2.08 6.35
N LYS A 158 -6.50 -2.35 7.35
CA LYS A 158 -6.93 -1.31 8.29
C LYS A 158 -5.76 -0.75 9.08
N HIS A 159 -4.84 -1.62 9.51
CA HIS A 159 -3.61 -1.22 10.17
C HIS A 159 -2.74 -0.36 9.24
N LEU A 160 -2.55 -0.76 7.99
CA LEU A 160 -1.83 -0.02 6.96
C LEU A 160 -2.43 1.38 6.76
N CYS A 161 -3.76 1.48 6.61
CA CYS A 161 -4.47 2.75 6.52
C CYS A 161 -4.20 3.64 7.72
N ARG A 162 -4.22 3.06 8.93
CA ARG A 162 -3.96 3.80 10.15
C ARG A 162 -2.52 4.34 10.20
N LEU A 163 -1.52 3.49 9.93
CA LEU A 163 -0.11 3.86 9.88
C LEU A 163 0.14 4.99 8.86
N SER A 164 -0.41 4.86 7.65
CA SER A 164 -0.29 5.85 6.59
C SER A 164 -0.92 7.19 7.01
N ASN A 165 -2.16 7.16 7.51
CA ASN A 165 -2.89 8.37 7.90
C ASN A 165 -2.26 9.08 9.10
N GLN A 166 -1.80 8.34 10.10
CA GLN A 166 -1.13 8.92 11.26
C GLN A 166 0.19 9.59 10.85
N THR A 167 0.98 8.91 10.01
CA THR A 167 2.22 9.45 9.41
C THR A 167 1.96 10.69 8.55
N LYS A 168 0.78 10.80 7.95
CA LYS A 168 0.40 11.95 7.10
C LYS A 168 -0.10 13.15 7.91
N HIS A 169 -0.85 12.93 8.99
CA HIS A 169 -1.64 13.98 9.63
C HIS A 169 -1.19 14.35 11.04
N SER A 170 -0.45 13.48 11.73
CA SER A 170 -0.20 13.66 13.17
C SER A 170 1.27 13.46 13.54
N ILE A 171 1.80 12.26 13.31
CA ILE A 171 3.14 11.88 13.74
C ILE A 171 3.68 10.77 12.83
N ILE A 172 4.97 10.83 12.49
CA ILE A 172 5.64 9.73 11.81
C ILE A 172 5.66 8.51 12.74
N VAL A 173 4.87 7.49 12.43
CA VAL A 173 4.90 6.22 13.16
C VAL A 173 6.20 5.51 12.79
N ARG A 174 7.12 5.44 13.74
CA ARG A 174 8.48 4.95 13.49
C ARG A 174 8.51 3.45 13.68
N ALA A 175 8.95 2.73 12.65
CA ALA A 175 9.35 1.34 12.86
C ALA A 175 10.67 1.34 13.67
N GLN A 176 10.59 0.92 14.93
CA GLN A 176 11.74 0.87 15.83
C GLN A 176 12.62 -0.33 15.47
N SER A 177 13.92 -0.09 15.31
CA SER A 177 14.88 -1.16 15.11
C SER A 177 15.00 -1.98 16.39
N HIS A 178 14.82 -3.29 16.28
CA HIS A 178 14.88 -4.25 17.35
C HIS A 178 15.85 -5.38 16.99
N PHE A 179 16.53 -5.92 18.01
CA PHE A 179 17.45 -7.05 17.86
C PHE A 179 16.89 -8.26 18.58
N ASN A 180 16.41 -9.23 17.81
CA ASN A 180 15.95 -10.50 18.37
C ASN A 180 17.10 -11.51 18.39
N LEU A 181 17.75 -11.66 19.54
CA LEU A 181 18.89 -12.56 19.73
C LEU A 181 18.55 -14.05 19.53
N LYS A 182 17.26 -14.42 19.55
CA LYS A 182 16.83 -15.80 19.28
C LYS A 182 16.88 -16.15 17.78
N GLU A 183 16.80 -15.13 16.93
CA GLU A 183 16.86 -15.28 15.48
C GLU A 183 18.31 -15.23 14.97
N LYS A 184 18.51 -15.74 13.76
CA LYS A 184 19.78 -15.75 13.05
C LYS A 184 19.74 -14.79 11.86
N ASP A 185 20.92 -14.50 11.31
CA ASP A 185 21.08 -13.74 10.07
C ASP A 185 20.25 -12.43 10.05
N LYS A 186 19.56 -12.13 8.94
CA LYS A 186 18.82 -10.87 8.76
C LYS A 186 17.55 -10.83 9.61
N GLU A 187 16.99 -11.98 9.98
CA GLU A 187 15.78 -12.12 10.79
C GLU A 187 15.99 -11.62 12.23
N ARG A 188 17.26 -11.54 12.66
CA ARG A 188 17.69 -10.89 13.90
C ARG A 188 17.40 -9.40 13.94
N TYR A 189 17.52 -8.72 12.81
CA TYR A 189 17.29 -7.28 12.71
C TYR A 189 15.84 -7.01 12.31
N GLN A 190 15.03 -6.57 13.27
CA GLN A 190 13.61 -6.37 13.07
C GLN A 190 13.26 -4.89 13.12
N PHE A 191 12.21 -4.50 12.42
CA PHE A 191 11.65 -3.17 12.50
C PHE A 191 10.22 -3.30 13.00
N ILE A 192 9.93 -2.79 14.19
CA ILE A 192 8.64 -2.98 14.85
C ILE A 192 7.86 -1.67 14.81
N PHE A 193 6.69 -1.66 14.17
CA PHE A 193 5.73 -0.59 14.36
C PHE A 193 5.22 -0.62 15.80
N GLU A 194 5.25 0.54 16.45
CA GLU A 194 4.65 0.71 17.77
C GLU A 194 3.13 0.49 17.73
N GLU A 195 2.56 0.18 18.88
CA GLU A 195 1.13 0.07 19.05
C GLU A 195 0.44 1.38 18.65
N VAL A 196 -0.57 1.29 17.80
CA VAL A 196 -1.32 2.46 17.29
C VAL A 196 -2.81 2.25 17.48
N GLU A 197 -3.50 3.29 17.96
CA GLU A 197 -4.96 3.29 18.12
C GLU A 197 -5.64 2.96 16.79
N THR A 198 -6.70 2.13 16.81
CA THR A 198 -7.44 1.78 15.60
C THR A 198 -8.14 2.99 15.00
N GLU A 199 -8.62 3.89 15.85
CA GLU A 199 -9.23 5.17 15.52
C GLU A 199 -8.60 6.31 16.34
N PRO A 200 -8.55 7.56 15.83
CA PRO A 200 -8.03 8.70 16.59
C PRO A 200 -8.77 8.90 17.92
N GLY A 201 -8.07 8.76 19.05
CA GLY A 201 -8.64 8.90 20.38
C GLY A 201 -9.43 7.67 20.85
N GLY A 202 -9.35 6.55 20.13
CA GLY A 202 -9.98 5.28 20.50
C GLY A 202 -9.19 4.50 21.55
N THR A 203 -9.86 3.56 22.22
CA THR A 203 -9.24 2.66 23.22
C THR A 203 -8.71 1.36 22.62
N GLU A 204 -9.26 0.93 21.49
CA GLU A 204 -8.79 -0.23 20.74
C GLU A 204 -7.53 0.13 19.95
N LYS A 205 -6.58 -0.81 19.86
CA LYS A 205 -5.29 -0.58 19.23
C LYS A 205 -4.84 -1.77 18.40
N PHE A 206 -4.14 -1.48 17.31
CA PHE A 206 -3.32 -2.47 16.62
C PHE A 206 -2.07 -2.75 17.44
N SER A 207 -1.80 -4.01 17.68
CA SER A 207 -0.61 -4.46 18.41
C SER A 207 0.68 -4.10 17.69
N GLU A 208 1.77 -4.07 18.45
CA GLU A 208 3.12 -4.01 17.88
C GLU A 208 3.29 -5.04 16.77
N THR A 209 3.85 -4.60 15.64
CA THR A 209 3.86 -5.40 14.41
C THR A 209 5.22 -5.32 13.74
N ASN A 210 5.80 -6.46 13.39
CA ASN A 210 7.02 -6.49 12.58
C ASN A 210 6.73 -5.99 11.16
N ALA A 211 7.34 -4.87 10.80
CA ALA A 211 7.08 -4.12 9.59
C ALA A 211 7.40 -4.92 8.32
N ILE A 212 8.47 -5.72 8.31
CA ILE A 212 8.93 -6.39 7.08
C ILE A 212 7.95 -7.50 6.65
N PRO A 213 7.59 -8.48 7.51
CA PRO A 213 6.60 -9.48 7.14
C PRO A 213 5.22 -8.88 6.88
N PHE A 214 4.81 -7.87 7.66
CA PHE A 214 3.54 -7.17 7.49
C PHE A 214 3.44 -6.55 6.08
N ILE A 215 4.44 -5.78 5.68
CA ILE A 215 4.48 -5.14 4.36
C ILE A 215 4.51 -6.18 3.24
N GLU A 216 5.29 -7.24 3.38
CA GLU A 216 5.41 -8.27 2.36
C GLU A 216 4.08 -9.01 2.14
N ASN A 217 3.42 -9.41 3.22
CA ASN A 217 2.14 -10.10 3.17
C ASN A 217 1.06 -9.18 2.58
N GLU A 218 1.02 -7.92 3.01
CA GLU A 218 0.04 -6.96 2.52
C GLU A 218 0.27 -6.59 1.06
N PHE A 219 1.53 -6.47 0.61
CA PHE A 219 1.86 -6.26 -0.80
C PHE A 219 1.37 -7.41 -1.69
N LYS A 220 1.66 -8.67 -1.31
CA LYS A 220 1.21 -9.85 -2.06
C LYS A 220 -0.33 -9.89 -2.13
N ARG A 221 -0.97 -9.76 -0.97
CA ARG A 221 -2.44 -9.78 -0.85
C ARG A 221 -3.11 -8.69 -1.69
N GLN A 222 -2.62 -7.45 -1.60
CA GLN A 222 -3.18 -6.34 -2.37
C GLN A 222 -2.99 -6.57 -3.87
N ASN A 223 -1.81 -7.01 -4.33
CA ASN A 223 -1.58 -7.26 -5.74
C ASN A 223 -2.56 -8.29 -6.32
N ASP A 224 -2.75 -9.41 -5.63
CA ASP A 224 -3.68 -10.45 -6.08
C ASP A 224 -5.11 -9.92 -6.17
N ILE A 225 -5.57 -9.19 -5.14
CA ILE A 225 -6.92 -8.62 -5.12
C ILE A 225 -7.10 -7.52 -6.17
N VAL A 226 -6.09 -6.67 -6.37
CA VAL A 226 -6.13 -5.58 -7.36
C VAL A 226 -6.23 -6.15 -8.78
N ILE A 227 -5.47 -7.20 -9.10
CA ILE A 227 -5.58 -7.88 -10.40
C ILE A 227 -7.00 -8.42 -10.60
N ASN A 228 -7.56 -9.09 -9.60
CA ASN A 228 -8.93 -9.61 -9.66
C ASN A 228 -9.97 -8.49 -9.83
N ILE A 229 -9.77 -7.33 -9.19
CA ILE A 229 -10.61 -6.14 -9.37
C ILE A 229 -10.56 -5.66 -10.83
N LEU A 230 -9.37 -5.60 -11.42
CA LEU A 230 -9.19 -5.15 -12.80
C LEU A 230 -9.81 -6.12 -13.80
N HIS A 231 -9.70 -7.44 -13.58
CA HIS A 231 -10.43 -8.45 -14.37
C HIS A 231 -11.94 -8.33 -14.22
N CYS A 232 -12.44 -8.09 -13.01
CA CYS A 232 -13.86 -7.90 -12.77
C CYS A 232 -14.38 -6.65 -13.49
N LEU A 233 -13.62 -5.54 -13.48
CA LEU A 233 -13.95 -4.34 -14.24
C LEU A 233 -14.00 -4.61 -15.75
N ASP A 234 -13.01 -5.30 -16.30
CA ASP A 234 -12.96 -5.67 -17.71
C ASP A 234 -14.21 -6.48 -18.13
N LYS A 235 -14.60 -7.46 -17.31
CA LYS A 235 -15.84 -8.22 -17.52
C LYS A 235 -17.09 -7.34 -17.51
N LEU A 236 -17.20 -6.42 -16.55
CA LEU A 236 -18.36 -5.52 -16.44
C LEU A 236 -18.52 -4.62 -17.67
N VAL A 237 -17.41 -4.09 -18.19
CA VAL A 237 -17.46 -3.19 -19.36
C VAL A 237 -17.58 -3.96 -20.67
N SER A 238 -17.01 -5.17 -20.77
CA SER A 238 -17.12 -6.01 -21.97
C SER A 238 -18.54 -6.51 -22.22
N VAL A 239 -19.35 -6.68 -21.17
CA VAL A 239 -20.79 -7.01 -21.32
C VAL A 239 -21.60 -5.79 -21.77
N ALA A 240 -21.07 -4.57 -21.61
CA ALA A 240 -21.74 -3.32 -21.91
C ALA A 240 -21.37 -2.72 -23.29
N ILE A 241 -20.39 -3.33 -23.99
CA ILE A 241 -20.02 -3.05 -25.39
C ILE A 241 -20.76 -4.03 -26.29
#